data_AF-A0A9D4DFC8-F1
#
_entry.id   AF-A0A9D4DFC8-F1
#
_cell.length_a   1.000
_cell.length_b   1.000
_cell.length_c   1.000
_cell.angle_alpha   90.00
_cell.angle_beta   90.00
_cell.angle_gamma   90.00
#
_symmetry.space_group_name_H-M   'P 1'
#
loop_
_entity.id
_entity.type
_entity.pdbx_description
1 polymer ?
#
loop_
_entity_poly.entity_id
_entity_poly.type
_entity_poly.pdbx_seq_one_letter_code
_entity_poly.pdbx_strand_id
1 'polypeptide(L)'
;MRNIIRADGIPHLVSMTTSEHVVMQNEALVSLTLIVTMVLADAALPMKEADLSETICSLLQDQHTLPEILCNTLTLVRTILTSEHLRDDMLSSSACDAMRVLMDHSDEKVRQAASTVAPLLEDTTEGER
;
A
#
# COMPACT_ATOMS: atom_id res chain seq x y z
N MET A 1 3.15 17.64 5.86
CA MET A 1 2.13 16.73 5.28
C MET A 1 0.81 17.42 4.95
N ARG A 2 0.10 18.10 5.87
CA ARG A 2 -1.20 18.73 5.55
C ARG A 2 -1.19 19.73 4.38
N ASN A 3 -0.10 20.45 4.18
CA ASN A 3 0.04 21.37 3.03
C ASN A 3 0.01 20.64 1.69
N ILE A 4 0.51 19.40 1.62
CA ILE A 4 0.46 18.57 0.41
C ILE A 4 -1.00 18.23 0.09
N ILE A 5 -1.78 17.84 1.09
CA ILE A 5 -3.21 17.55 0.94
C ILE A 5 -3.98 18.80 0.48
N ARG A 6 -3.73 19.95 1.11
CA ARG A 6 -4.37 21.23 0.76
C ARG A 6 -4.02 21.73 -0.65
N ALA A 7 -2.87 21.31 -1.17
CA ALA A 7 -2.40 21.66 -2.51
C ALA A 7 -2.78 20.60 -3.56
N ASP A 8 -3.67 19.66 -3.23
CA ASP A 8 -4.09 18.56 -4.10
C ASP A 8 -2.94 17.68 -4.59
N GLY A 9 -1.94 17.46 -3.71
CA GLY A 9 -0.74 16.70 -4.04
C GLY A 9 -0.90 15.18 -3.99
N ILE A 10 -1.99 14.66 -3.40
CA ILE A 10 -2.17 13.21 -3.21
C ILE A 10 -2.28 12.46 -4.54
N PRO A 11 -3.13 12.87 -5.52
CA PRO A 11 -3.23 12.17 -6.80
C PRO A 11 -1.90 12.11 -7.55
N HIS A 12 -1.10 13.17 -7.46
CA HIS A 12 0.23 13.21 -8.07
C HIS A 12 1.21 12.22 -7.42
N LEU A 13 1.17 12.08 -6.09
CA LEU A 13 1.98 11.08 -5.40
C LEU A 13 1.53 9.66 -5.75
N VAL A 14 0.23 9.40 -5.84
CA VAL A 14 -0.27 8.07 -6.26
C VAL A 14 0.19 7.74 -7.67
N SER A 15 0.02 8.65 -8.64
CA SER A 15 0.54 8.45 -10.00
C SER A 15 2.06 8.27 -10.05
N MET A 16 2.81 8.90 -9.15
CA MET A 16 4.26 8.77 -9.08
C MET A 16 4.73 7.38 -8.64
N THR A 17 3.87 6.60 -7.96
CA THR A 17 4.19 5.21 -7.55
C THR A 17 4.31 4.25 -8.74
N THR A 18 3.72 4.59 -9.90
CA THR A 18 3.78 3.81 -11.15
C THR A 18 4.70 4.47 -12.19
N SER A 19 5.54 5.42 -11.77
CA SER A 19 6.54 6.05 -12.64
C SER A 19 7.50 5.04 -13.27
N GLU A 20 8.01 5.31 -14.47
CA GLU A 20 9.07 4.50 -15.10
C GLU A 20 10.39 4.53 -14.31
N HIS A 21 10.57 5.54 -13.44
CA HIS A 21 11.78 5.72 -12.66
C HIS A 21 11.61 5.17 -11.24
N VAL A 22 12.37 4.12 -10.93
CA VAL A 22 12.38 3.46 -9.61
C VAL A 22 12.60 4.45 -8.46
N VAL A 23 13.46 5.45 -8.64
CA VAL A 23 13.69 6.49 -7.62
C VAL A 23 12.39 7.24 -7.31
N MET A 24 11.60 7.58 -8.34
CA MET A 24 10.32 8.27 -8.15
C MET A 24 9.28 7.38 -7.46
N GLN A 25 9.21 6.10 -7.85
CA GLN A 25 8.33 5.13 -7.19
C GLN A 25 8.66 5.03 -5.70
N ASN A 26 9.94 4.93 -5.36
CA ASN A 26 10.42 4.82 -3.99
C ASN A 26 10.06 6.05 -3.15
N GLU A 27 10.39 7.25 -3.64
CA GLU A 27 10.08 8.52 -2.96
C GLU A 27 8.58 8.71 -2.77
N ALA A 28 7.76 8.31 -3.75
CA ALA A 28 6.31 8.36 -3.64
C ALA A 28 5.77 7.40 -2.56
N LEU A 29 6.21 6.14 -2.55
CA LEU A 29 5.77 5.15 -1.57
C LEU A 29 6.17 5.54 -0.14
N VAL A 30 7.39 6.04 0.06
CA VAL A 30 7.86 6.55 1.36
C VAL A 30 7.03 7.76 1.78
N SER A 31 6.80 8.70 0.87
CA SER A 31 5.97 9.89 1.14
C SER A 31 4.54 9.53 1.54
N LEU A 32 3.91 8.62 0.80
CA LEU A 32 2.56 8.12 1.10
C LEU A 32 2.53 7.42 2.46
N THR A 33 3.52 6.58 2.77
CA THR A 33 3.62 5.89 4.07
C THR A 33 3.68 6.89 5.23
N LEU A 34 4.46 7.97 5.08
CA LEU A 34 4.53 9.03 6.08
C LEU A 34 3.22 9.82 6.18
N ILE A 35 2.53 10.07 5.07
CA ILE A 35 1.23 10.75 5.07
C ILE A 35 0.18 9.91 5.81
N VAL A 36 0.06 8.61 5.49
CA VAL A 36 -0.83 7.68 6.20
C VAL A 36 -0.49 7.64 7.68
N THR A 37 0.80 7.58 8.02
CA THR A 37 1.23 7.50 9.43
C THR A 37 0.89 8.78 10.22
N MET A 38 1.02 9.96 9.61
CA MET A 38 0.94 11.23 10.34
C MET A 38 -0.42 11.93 10.28
N VAL A 39 -1.13 11.83 9.15
CA VAL A 39 -2.30 12.66 8.83
C VAL A 39 -3.38 11.91 8.03
N LEU A 40 -3.52 10.60 8.25
CA LEU A 40 -4.48 9.79 7.48
C LEU A 40 -5.91 10.32 7.49
N ALA A 41 -6.43 10.78 8.62
CA ALA A 41 -7.81 11.27 8.70
C ALA A 41 -8.08 12.40 7.67
N ASP A 42 -7.09 13.25 7.42
CA ASP A 42 -7.18 14.32 6.43
C ASP A 42 -6.90 13.81 4.99
N ALA A 43 -6.15 12.71 4.84
CA ALA A 43 -5.69 12.18 3.56
C ALA A 43 -6.54 11.03 3.01
N ALA A 44 -7.40 10.39 3.82
CA ALA A 44 -8.11 9.17 3.46
C ALA A 44 -9.03 9.35 2.25
N LEU A 45 -9.84 10.42 2.23
CA LEU A 45 -10.71 10.69 1.10
C LEU A 45 -9.91 10.97 -0.19
N PRO A 46 -8.93 11.90 -0.22
CA PRO A 46 -8.08 12.09 -1.39
C PRO A 46 -7.34 10.84 -1.87
N MET A 47 -6.91 9.96 -0.95
CA MET A 47 -6.25 8.70 -1.30
C MET A 47 -7.21 7.71 -1.95
N LYS A 48 -8.46 7.69 -1.50
CA LYS A 48 -9.52 6.87 -2.09
C LYS A 48 -9.91 7.39 -3.48
N GLU A 49 -10.09 8.70 -3.62
CA GLU A 49 -10.39 9.34 -4.91
C GLU A 49 -9.27 9.20 -5.94
N ALA A 50 -8.04 8.97 -5.47
CA ALA A 50 -6.87 8.72 -6.31
C ALA A 50 -6.62 7.22 -6.59
N ASP A 51 -7.55 6.32 -6.22
CA ASP A 51 -7.46 4.87 -6.46
C ASP A 51 -6.16 4.24 -5.92
N LEU A 52 -5.73 4.67 -4.73
CA LEU A 52 -4.50 4.18 -4.10
C LEU A 52 -4.51 2.66 -3.91
N SER A 53 -5.64 2.08 -3.48
CA SER A 53 -5.76 0.64 -3.23
C SER A 53 -5.59 -0.20 -4.49
N GLU A 54 -6.15 0.26 -5.63
CA GLU A 54 -5.98 -0.40 -6.93
C GLU A 54 -4.53 -0.28 -7.42
N THR A 55 -3.94 0.90 -7.28
CA THR A 55 -2.54 1.16 -7.65
C THR A 55 -1.58 0.25 -6.87
N ILE A 56 -1.79 0.11 -5.56
CA ILE A 56 -1.03 -0.80 -4.71
C ILE A 56 -1.19 -2.25 -5.17
N CYS A 57 -2.41 -2.69 -5.47
CA CYS A 57 -2.65 -4.06 -5.95
C CYS A 57 -1.90 -4.32 -7.26
N SER A 58 -1.94 -3.38 -8.20
CA SER A 58 -1.20 -3.48 -9.45
C SER A 58 0.30 -3.66 -9.22
N LEU A 59 0.91 -2.86 -8.32
CA LEU A 59 2.33 -2.96 -8.01
C LEU A 59 2.72 -4.31 -7.38
N LEU A 60 1.85 -4.84 -6.50
CA LEU A 60 2.09 -6.14 -5.83
C LEU A 60 1.91 -7.33 -6.76
N GLN A 61 1.06 -7.22 -7.78
CA GLN A 61 0.78 -8.30 -8.73
C GLN A 61 1.75 -8.30 -9.92
N ASP A 62 2.42 -7.17 -10.19
CA ASP A 62 3.40 -7.08 -11.27
C ASP A 62 4.70 -7.82 -10.91
N GLN A 63 5.00 -8.85 -11.70
CA GLN A 63 6.20 -9.70 -11.56
C GLN A 63 7.50 -8.98 -11.90
N HIS A 64 7.43 -7.82 -12.57
CA HIS A 64 8.59 -7.01 -12.92
C HIS A 64 8.92 -5.95 -11.86
N THR A 65 8.05 -5.76 -10.86
CA THR A 65 8.31 -4.84 -9.75
C THR A 65 9.54 -5.27 -8.98
N LEU A 66 10.45 -4.33 -8.73
CA LEU A 66 11.67 -4.62 -8.00
C LEU A 66 11.36 -5.01 -6.53
N PRO A 67 12.13 -5.93 -5.93
CA PRO A 67 11.92 -6.36 -4.55
C PRO A 67 11.86 -5.22 -3.53
N GLU A 68 12.67 -4.17 -3.71
CA GLU A 68 12.65 -2.99 -2.84
C GLU A 68 11.30 -2.25 -2.90
N ILE A 69 10.75 -2.10 -4.10
CA ILE A 69 9.46 -1.45 -4.32
C ILE A 69 8.34 -2.29 -3.70
N LEU A 70 8.38 -3.62 -3.90
CA LEU A 70 7.44 -4.54 -3.23
C LEU A 70 7.49 -4.40 -1.70
N CYS A 71 8.68 -4.36 -1.11
CA CYS A 71 8.82 -4.19 0.35
C CYS A 71 8.26 -2.84 0.84
N ASN A 72 8.46 -1.77 0.09
CA ASN A 72 7.94 -0.44 0.45
C ASN A 72 6.42 -0.38 0.30
N THR A 73 5.88 -0.96 -0.77
CA THR A 73 4.43 -1.12 -0.96
C THR A 73 3.81 -1.97 0.15
N LEU A 74 4.43 -3.08 0.53
CA LEU A 74 4.01 -3.91 1.68
C LEU A 74 4.02 -3.14 2.99
N THR A 75 5.03 -2.28 3.19
CA THR A 75 5.08 -1.41 4.38
C THR A 75 3.92 -0.42 4.38
N LEU A 76 3.61 0.19 3.24
CA LEU A 76 2.46 1.08 3.08
C LEU A 76 1.14 0.34 3.36
N VAL A 77 0.94 -0.85 2.79
CA VAL A 77 -0.24 -1.70 3.04
C VAL A 77 -0.38 -1.99 4.53
N ARG A 78 0.70 -2.39 5.20
CA ARG A 78 0.68 -2.62 6.65
C ARG A 78 0.19 -1.38 7.39
N THR A 79 0.75 -0.21 7.09
CA THR A 79 0.37 1.05 7.72
C THR A 79 -1.10 1.38 7.47
N ILE A 80 -1.62 1.14 6.27
CA ILE A 80 -3.04 1.31 5.93
C ILE A 80 -3.91 0.32 6.72
N LEU A 81 -3.55 -0.95 6.81
CA LEU A 81 -4.35 -1.96 7.52
C LEU A 81 -4.37 -1.75 9.04
N THR A 82 -3.31 -1.17 9.60
CA THR A 82 -3.29 -0.75 11.02
C THR A 82 -4.15 0.48 11.30
N SER A 83 -4.76 1.08 10.27
CA SER A 83 -5.59 2.28 10.38
C SER A 83 -7.05 1.97 10.07
N GLU A 84 -8.00 2.67 10.69
CA GLU A 84 -9.43 2.36 10.48
C GLU A 84 -9.99 2.93 9.17
N HIS A 85 -9.37 3.98 8.59
CA HIS A 85 -10.03 4.80 7.57
C HIS A 85 -9.94 4.23 6.15
N LEU A 86 -8.88 3.48 5.84
CA LEU A 86 -8.62 2.90 4.50
C LEU A 86 -8.54 1.37 4.53
N ARG A 87 -8.76 0.75 5.70
CA ARG A 87 -8.68 -0.69 5.87
C ARG A 87 -9.73 -1.43 5.04
N ASP A 88 -10.99 -1.01 5.09
CA ASP A 88 -12.06 -1.67 4.35
C ASP A 88 -11.85 -1.58 2.83
N ASP A 89 -11.33 -0.45 2.37
CA ASP A 89 -10.98 -0.23 0.97
C ASP A 89 -9.87 -1.19 0.53
N MET A 90 -8.82 -1.31 1.35
CA MET A 90 -7.72 -2.25 1.11
C MET A 90 -8.17 -3.71 1.18
N LEU A 91 -9.07 -4.08 2.09
CA LEU A 91 -9.61 -5.45 2.22
C LEU A 91 -10.54 -5.81 1.05
N SER A 92 -11.25 -4.83 0.50
CA SER A 92 -12.09 -5.03 -0.69
C SER A 92 -11.29 -5.19 -1.99
N SER A 93 -9.99 -4.88 -1.94
CA SER A 93 -9.09 -4.98 -3.08
C SER A 93 -8.52 -6.40 -3.23
N SER A 94 -7.88 -6.68 -4.37
CA SER A 94 -7.19 -7.95 -4.63
C SER A 94 -5.83 -8.09 -3.91
N ALA A 95 -5.59 -7.32 -2.85
CA ALA A 95 -4.35 -7.35 -2.06
C ALA A 95 -4.13 -8.71 -1.38
N CYS A 96 -5.20 -9.39 -0.95
CA CYS A 96 -5.11 -10.73 -0.37
C CYS A 96 -4.56 -11.76 -1.36
N ASP A 97 -4.99 -11.70 -2.62
CA ASP A 97 -4.50 -12.61 -3.66
C ASP A 97 -3.04 -12.32 -4.01
N ALA A 98 -2.67 -11.03 -4.07
CA ALA A 98 -1.28 -10.63 -4.26
C ALA A 98 -0.39 -11.12 -3.10
N MET A 99 -0.87 -11.10 -1.85
CA MET A 99 -0.11 -11.59 -0.69
C MET A 99 0.22 -13.06 -0.77
N ARG A 100 -0.73 -13.90 -1.20
CA ARG A 100 -0.49 -15.34 -1.34
C ARG A 100 0.65 -15.63 -2.30
N VAL A 101 0.73 -14.88 -3.40
CA VAL A 101 1.82 -15.00 -4.38
C VAL A 101 3.15 -14.52 -3.77
N LEU A 102 3.13 -13.41 -3.04
CA LEU A 102 4.34 -12.81 -2.48
C LEU A 102 4.93 -13.57 -1.29
N MET A 103 4.13 -14.37 -0.59
CA MET A 103 4.62 -15.28 0.46
C MET A 103 5.54 -16.39 -0.08
N ASP A 104 5.42 -16.74 -1.36
CA ASP A 104 6.30 -17.71 -2.03
C ASP A 104 7.33 -17.02 -2.95
N HIS A 105 7.53 -15.70 -2.81
CA HIS A 105 8.46 -14.94 -3.65
C HIS A 105 9.92 -15.40 -3.47
N SER A 106 10.73 -15.30 -4.54
CA SER A 106 12.14 -15.75 -4.52
C SER A 106 13.04 -14.91 -3.62
N ASP A 107 12.68 -13.64 -3.40
CA ASP A 107 13.38 -12.73 -2.50
C ASP A 107 12.92 -12.92 -1.04
N GLU A 108 13.87 -13.22 -0.15
CA GLU A 108 13.62 -13.43 1.28
C GLU A 108 12.98 -12.22 1.97
N LYS A 109 13.39 -11.00 1.62
CA LYS A 109 12.87 -9.78 2.27
C LYS A 109 11.41 -9.55 1.88
N VAL A 110 11.08 -9.78 0.60
CA VAL A 110 9.71 -9.69 0.11
C VAL A 110 8.83 -10.72 0.81
N ARG A 111 9.29 -11.97 0.87
CA ARG A 111 8.57 -13.04 1.58
C ARG A 111 8.36 -12.72 3.06
N GLN A 112 9.38 -12.25 3.77
CA GLN A 112 9.25 -11.84 5.16
C GLN A 112 8.25 -10.70 5.33
N ALA A 113 8.35 -9.66 4.49
CA ALA A 113 7.43 -8.54 4.52
C ALA A 113 5.98 -9.00 4.27
N ALA A 114 5.75 -9.85 3.27
CA ALA A 114 4.44 -10.41 2.95
C ALA A 114 3.87 -11.22 4.13
N SER A 115 4.67 -12.09 4.75
CA SER A 115 4.27 -12.88 5.92
C SER A 115 3.91 -12.03 7.14
N THR A 116 4.47 -10.81 7.28
CA THR A 116 4.06 -9.89 8.35
C THR A 116 2.74 -9.16 8.07
N VAL A 117 2.36 -9.04 6.79
CA VAL A 117 1.16 -8.30 6.35
C VAL A 117 -0.03 -9.24 6.16
N ALA A 118 0.20 -10.46 5.68
CA ALA A 118 -0.82 -11.48 5.46
C ALA A 118 -1.81 -11.66 6.64
N PRO A 119 -1.38 -11.83 7.91
CA PRO A 119 -2.35 -12.01 9.00
C PRO A 119 -3.27 -10.80 9.21
N LEU A 120 -2.80 -9.58 8.91
CA LEU A 120 -3.62 -8.36 9.04
C LEU A 120 -4.75 -8.28 8.01
N LEU A 121 -4.59 -8.98 6.88
CA LEU A 121 -5.61 -9.14 5.85
C LEU A 121 -6.59 -10.28 6.19
N GLU A 122 -6.14 -11.30 6.92
CA GLU A 122 -6.93 -12.50 7.28
C GLU A 122 -7.74 -12.35 8.59
N ASP A 123 -7.30 -11.48 9.53
CA ASP A 123 -7.87 -11.28 10.88
C ASP A 123 -9.33 -10.76 10.94
N THR A 124 -10.07 -10.80 9.82
CA THR A 124 -11.51 -10.50 9.79
C THR A 124 -12.40 -11.71 9.52
N THR A 125 -11.86 -12.90 9.26
CA THR A 125 -12.68 -14.11 9.10
C THR A 125 -12.97 -14.88 10.40
N GLU A 126 -12.39 -14.49 11.54
CA GLU A 126 -12.60 -15.19 12.84
C GLU A 126 -13.51 -14.45 13.84
N GLY A 127 -14.23 -13.40 13.40
CA GLY A 127 -15.14 -12.62 14.26
C GLY A 127 -16.63 -13.00 14.24
N GLU A 128 -17.05 -13.94 13.38
CA GLU A 128 -18.48 -14.32 13.22
C GLU A 128 -18.74 -15.84 13.34
N ARG A 129 -18.26 -16.48 14.42
CA ARG A 129 -18.75 -17.81 14.82
C ARG A 129 -19.10 -17.89 16.30
#